data_AF-A0A523VBQ7-F1
#
_entry.id   AF-A0A523VBQ7-F1
#
_cell.length_a   1.000
_cell.length_b   1.000
_cell.length_c   1.000
_cell.angle_alpha   90.00
_cell.angle_beta   90.00
_cell.angle_gamma   90.00
#
_symmetry.space_group_name_H-M   'P 1'
#
loop_
_entity.id
_entity.type
_entity.pdbx_description
1 polymer ?
#
loop_
_entity_poly.entity_id
_entity_poly.type
_entity_poly.pdbx_seq_one_letter_code
_entity_poly.pdbx_strand_id
1 'polypeptide(L)'
;MTIMENAPTADSTNKPSRGEAGFFIPVRIALYDNMRSIPRVIDSEFDNIADFINDTSQKTYNLSHEMGGNIPYTIIREIIENLIHAEFKEVTITVMSGGNHIMVSDQGPGIGDKEKAVLPGYTSATSTMKQYIRGVGSGLPIVKETITFSGGFIDISDNIRRGTVISLKIGSPGQESVSAPDTIMAASPGLSPEEMEKKLS
;
A
#
# COMPACT_ATOMS: atom_id res chain seq x y z
N MET A 1 64.05 -23.09 22.81
CA MET A 1 64.07 -22.56 21.44
C MET A 1 63.05 -23.38 20.65
N THR A 2 61.81 -22.90 20.50
CA THR A 2 61.31 -22.22 19.28
C THR A 2 60.99 -23.30 18.23
N ILE A 3 59.77 -23.58 17.74
CA ILE A 3 58.48 -22.85 17.68
C ILE A 3 57.35 -23.88 17.41
N MET A 4 56.14 -23.55 17.86
CA MET A 4 54.87 -24.21 17.55
C MET A 4 54.35 -23.77 16.16
N GLU A 5 53.60 -24.64 15.48
CA GLU A 5 52.60 -24.21 14.50
C GLU A 5 51.38 -25.15 14.59
N ASN A 6 50.37 -24.74 15.36
CA ASN A 6 49.05 -25.36 15.38
C ASN A 6 48.08 -24.42 14.66
N ALA A 7 47.34 -24.97 13.71
CA ALA A 7 46.30 -24.29 12.96
C ALA A 7 45.22 -23.71 13.88
N PRO A 8 44.64 -22.52 13.59
CA PRO A 8 43.48 -22.05 14.31
C PRO A 8 42.23 -22.75 13.79
N THR A 9 41.59 -23.51 14.68
CA THR A 9 40.20 -23.94 14.56
C THR A 9 39.30 -22.71 14.53
N ALA A 10 38.63 -22.50 13.40
CA ALA A 10 37.56 -21.52 13.28
C ALA A 10 36.30 -22.04 13.98
N ASP A 11 36.17 -21.69 15.25
CA ASP A 11 34.87 -21.66 15.92
C ASP A 11 34.77 -20.35 16.70
N SER A 12 34.13 -19.37 16.09
CA SER A 12 33.44 -18.32 16.82
C SER A 12 32.23 -17.91 16.02
N THR A 13 31.10 -18.52 16.40
CA THR A 13 29.76 -18.03 16.15
C THR A 13 29.66 -16.57 16.61
N ASN A 14 29.97 -15.63 15.71
CA ASN A 14 29.73 -14.22 15.96
C ASN A 14 28.24 -13.94 15.76
N LYS A 15 27.45 -14.28 16.77
CA LYS A 15 26.07 -13.79 16.89
C LYS A 15 26.19 -12.35 17.38
N PRO A 16 25.77 -11.33 16.62
CA PRO A 16 25.96 -9.95 17.03
C PRO A 16 25.23 -9.71 18.35
N SER A 17 26.00 -9.22 19.32
CA SER A 17 25.54 -8.79 20.64
C SER A 17 24.53 -7.65 20.50
N ARG A 18 23.39 -7.81 21.18
CA ARG A 18 22.31 -6.82 21.30
C ARG A 18 22.84 -5.58 22.06
N GLY A 19 23.47 -4.64 21.35
CA GLY A 19 24.22 -3.55 22.01
C GLY A 19 24.45 -2.26 21.21
N GLU A 20 24.19 -2.22 19.91
CA GLU A 20 24.09 -0.96 19.15
C GLU A 20 22.69 -0.93 18.53
N ALA A 21 21.90 0.11 18.81
CA ALA A 21 20.59 0.27 18.21
C ALA A 21 20.77 0.60 16.72
N GLY A 22 21.00 -0.44 15.92
CA GLY A 22 21.05 -0.34 14.47
C GLY A 22 19.74 0.26 13.96
N PHE A 23 19.85 1.07 12.91
CA PHE A 23 18.68 1.51 12.16
C PHE A 23 18.10 0.28 11.46
N PHE A 24 16.90 -0.12 11.84
CA PHE A 24 16.18 -1.23 11.21
C PHE A 24 14.81 -0.77 10.72
N ILE A 25 14.45 -1.22 9.53
CA ILE A 25 13.17 -0.97 8.88
C ILE A 25 12.36 -2.28 8.93
N PRO A 26 11.44 -2.43 9.90
CA PRO A 26 10.51 -3.55 9.91
C PRO A 26 9.43 -3.34 8.84
N VAL A 27 9.18 -4.38 8.06
CA VAL A 27 8.13 -4.42 7.04
C VAL A 27 7.29 -5.67 7.24
N ARG A 28 5.98 -5.49 7.27
CA ARG A 28 5.00 -6.57 7.33
C ARG A 28 4.17 -6.59 6.06
N ILE A 29 4.10 -7.74 5.38
CA ILE A 29 3.20 -7.96 4.25
C ILE A 29 2.11 -8.96 4.65
N ALA A 30 0.86 -8.52 4.66
CA ALA A 30 -0.31 -9.35 4.89
C ALA A 30 -0.99 -9.70 3.56
N LEU A 31 -1.19 -10.99 3.29
CA LEU A 31 -1.90 -11.48 2.12
C LEU A 31 -3.26 -12.04 2.50
N TYR A 32 -4.30 -11.52 1.84
CA TYR A 32 -5.67 -11.98 1.98
C TYR A 32 -6.12 -12.70 0.71
N ASP A 33 -5.98 -14.02 0.70
CA ASP A 33 -6.52 -14.87 -0.37
C ASP A 33 -8.05 -14.90 -0.33
N ASN A 34 -8.62 -14.87 0.88
CA ASN A 34 -10.05 -14.69 1.12
C ASN A 34 -10.28 -13.93 2.43
N MET A 35 -11.35 -13.13 2.49
CA MET A 35 -11.64 -12.25 3.65
C MET A 35 -12.14 -12.99 4.90
N ARG A 36 -12.34 -14.31 4.83
CA ARG A 36 -12.84 -15.13 5.95
C ARG A 36 -11.73 -15.88 6.68
N SER A 37 -10.52 -15.86 6.14
CA SER A 37 -9.37 -16.57 6.70
C SER A 37 -8.38 -15.58 7.32
N ILE A 38 -7.55 -16.11 8.22
CA ILE A 38 -6.42 -15.35 8.77
C ILE A 38 -5.45 -15.06 7.61
N PRO A 39 -4.95 -13.82 7.46
CA PRO A 39 -4.02 -13.50 6.40
C PRO A 39 -2.70 -14.24 6.58
N ARG A 40 -2.06 -14.60 5.48
CA ARG A 40 -0.67 -15.03 5.51
C ARG A 40 0.20 -13.79 5.73
N VAL A 41 1.08 -13.84 6.74
CA VAL A 41 1.95 -12.72 7.09
C VAL A 41 3.40 -13.05 6.75
N ILE A 42 4.08 -12.12 6.09
CA ILE A 42 5.50 -12.18 5.79
C ILE A 42 6.16 -10.96 6.41
N ASP A 43 7.01 -11.19 7.40
CA ASP A 43 7.80 -10.16 8.04
C ASP A 43 9.20 -10.08 7.40
N SER A 44 9.74 -8.88 7.29
CA SER A 44 11.09 -8.60 6.78
C SER A 44 11.68 -7.42 7.54
N GLU A 45 13.00 -7.38 7.63
CA GLU A 45 13.74 -6.34 8.32
C GLU A 45 14.94 -5.94 7.46
N PHE A 46 15.16 -4.64 7.30
CA PHE A 46 16.24 -4.09 6.49
C PHE A 46 17.09 -3.15 7.32
N ASP A 47 18.40 -3.15 7.09
CA ASP A 47 19.36 -2.22 7.71
C ASP A 47 19.74 -1.04 6.81
N ASN A 48 19.28 -1.06 5.55
CA ASN A 48 19.55 -0.01 4.58
C ASN A 48 18.34 0.28 3.66
N ILE A 49 18.28 1.51 3.16
CA ILE A 49 17.17 2.04 2.37
C ILE A 49 17.09 1.38 0.98
N ALA A 50 18.23 1.09 0.35
CA ALA A 50 18.26 0.57 -1.01
C ALA A 50 17.64 -0.82 -1.09
N ASP A 51 18.00 -1.71 -0.16
CA ASP A 51 17.46 -3.06 -0.06
C ASP A 51 15.98 -3.01 0.36
N PHE A 52 15.62 -2.12 1.30
CA PHE A 52 14.20 -1.90 1.63
C PHE A 52 13.37 -1.56 0.39
N ILE A 53 13.78 -0.59 -0.43
CA ILE A 53 13.04 -0.19 -1.63
C ILE A 53 12.98 -1.37 -2.62
N ASN A 54 14.11 -1.98 -2.94
CA ASN A 54 14.18 -3.01 -3.98
C ASN A 54 13.42 -4.27 -3.59
N ASP A 55 13.71 -4.84 -2.42
CA ASP A 55 13.18 -6.13 -2.00
C ASP A 55 11.72 -6.02 -1.60
N THR A 56 11.30 -4.94 -0.92
CA THR A 56 9.89 -4.74 -0.57
C THR A 56 9.05 -4.57 -1.84
N SER A 57 9.55 -3.84 -2.84
CA SER A 57 8.84 -3.65 -4.12
C SER A 57 8.73 -4.95 -4.89
N GLN A 58 9.85 -5.68 -5.01
CA GLN A 58 9.88 -6.96 -5.72
C GLN A 58 8.99 -8.00 -5.04
N LYS A 59 9.08 -8.12 -3.72
CA LYS A 59 8.27 -9.07 -2.94
C LYS A 59 6.78 -8.73 -3.04
N THR A 60 6.40 -7.46 -2.88
CA THR A 60 5.00 -7.02 -3.00
C THR A 60 4.45 -7.29 -4.41
N TYR A 61 5.23 -6.99 -5.45
CA TYR A 61 4.83 -7.26 -6.84
C TYR A 61 4.66 -8.76 -7.10
N ASN A 62 5.64 -9.59 -6.73
CA ASN A 62 5.56 -11.03 -6.93
C ASN A 62 4.32 -11.62 -6.25
N LEU A 63 4.09 -11.23 -4.99
CA LEU A 63 2.93 -11.68 -4.21
C LEU A 63 1.59 -11.24 -4.83
N SER A 64 1.50 -9.99 -5.28
CA SER A 64 0.32 -9.49 -6.01
C SER A 64 0.11 -10.27 -7.31
N HIS A 65 1.17 -10.48 -8.08
CA HIS A 65 1.08 -11.14 -9.39
C HIS A 65 0.77 -12.64 -9.27
N GLU A 66 1.35 -13.33 -8.29
CA GLU A 66 1.03 -14.73 -7.96
C GLU A 66 -0.45 -14.92 -7.61
N MET A 67 -1.10 -13.90 -7.05
CA MET A 67 -2.54 -13.90 -6.78
C MET A 67 -3.42 -13.56 -8.01
N GLY A 68 -2.81 -13.26 -9.17
CA GLY A 68 -3.50 -12.83 -10.39
C GLY A 68 -3.60 -11.32 -10.57
N GLY A 69 -2.83 -10.55 -9.79
CA GLY A 69 -2.82 -9.10 -9.81
C GLY A 69 -2.18 -8.51 -11.06
N ASN A 70 -2.70 -7.36 -11.51
CA ASN A 70 -2.24 -6.64 -12.69
C ASN A 70 -1.69 -5.24 -12.36
N ILE A 71 -1.42 -4.94 -11.09
CA ILE A 71 -0.82 -3.66 -10.70
C ILE A 71 0.63 -3.63 -11.20
N PRO A 72 1.00 -2.64 -12.04
CA PRO A 72 2.37 -2.52 -12.56
C PRO A 72 3.42 -2.39 -11.45
N TYR A 73 4.57 -3.05 -11.64
CA TYR A 73 5.72 -2.96 -10.73
C TYR A 73 6.14 -1.51 -10.46
N THR A 74 6.12 -0.66 -11.49
CA THR A 74 6.48 0.76 -11.40
C THR A 74 5.62 1.49 -10.37
N ILE A 75 4.30 1.26 -10.37
CA ILE A 75 3.39 1.87 -9.40
C ILE A 75 3.73 1.43 -7.96
N ILE A 76 3.98 0.13 -7.76
CA ILE A 76 4.31 -0.42 -6.44
C ILE A 76 5.61 0.19 -5.92
N ARG A 77 6.63 0.25 -6.79
CA ARG A 77 7.93 0.82 -6.45
C ARG A 77 7.82 2.29 -6.06
N GLU A 78 7.13 3.10 -6.84
CA GLU A 78 6.95 4.53 -6.55
C GLU A 78 6.28 4.78 -5.19
N ILE A 79 5.31 3.96 -4.79
CA ILE A 79 4.66 4.11 -3.48
C ILE A 79 5.57 3.71 -2.34
N ILE A 80 6.40 2.68 -2.52
CA ILE A 80 7.39 2.29 -1.52
C ILE A 80 8.48 3.35 -1.39
N GLU A 81 8.93 3.93 -2.50
CA GLU A 81 9.85 5.09 -2.48
C GLU A 81 9.20 6.30 -1.79
N ASN A 82 7.89 6.52 -1.96
CA ASN A 82 7.15 7.58 -1.27
C ASN A 82 7.13 7.42 0.26
N LEU A 83 7.28 6.20 0.79
CA LEU A 83 7.37 6.02 2.24
C LEU A 83 8.59 6.75 2.80
N ILE A 84 9.76 6.63 2.15
CA ILE A 84 11.03 7.23 2.59
C ILE A 84 10.89 8.73 2.80
N HIS A 85 10.16 9.39 1.91
CA HIS A 85 9.86 10.81 1.96
C HIS A 85 8.97 11.23 3.14
N ALA A 86 8.19 10.30 3.68
CA ALA A 86 7.24 10.55 4.75
C ALA A 86 7.82 10.26 6.14
N GLU A 87 9.14 9.98 6.28
CA GLU A 87 9.75 9.55 7.54
C GLU A 87 8.97 8.40 8.20
N PHE A 88 8.61 7.41 7.38
CA PHE A 88 7.72 6.33 7.74
C PHE A 88 8.18 5.56 8.99
N LYS A 89 7.21 4.93 9.65
CA LYS A 89 7.42 3.99 10.76
C LYS A 89 6.49 2.79 10.61
N GLU A 90 6.93 1.61 11.01
CA GLU A 90 6.08 0.40 11.06
C GLU A 90 5.32 0.13 9.75
N VAL A 91 6.06 -0.10 8.65
CA VAL A 91 5.45 -0.30 7.32
C VAL A 91 4.63 -1.59 7.31
N THR A 92 3.36 -1.44 6.95
CA THR A 92 2.44 -2.56 6.71
C THR A 92 1.90 -2.49 5.29
N ILE A 93 2.11 -3.55 4.53
CA ILE A 93 1.58 -3.73 3.18
C ILE A 93 0.52 -4.81 3.23
N THR A 94 -0.63 -4.55 2.64
CA THR A 94 -1.70 -5.53 2.50
C THR A 94 -1.97 -5.79 1.03
N VAL A 95 -1.99 -7.06 0.62
CA VAL A 95 -2.33 -7.52 -0.72
C VAL A 95 -3.61 -8.34 -0.65
N MET A 96 -4.62 -7.97 -1.44
CA MET A 96 -5.93 -8.61 -1.43
C MET A 96 -6.62 -8.55 -2.80
N SER A 97 -7.85 -9.07 -2.89
CA SER A 97 -8.67 -9.02 -4.11
C SER A 97 -7.98 -9.63 -5.34
N GLY A 98 -7.40 -10.82 -5.18
CA GLY A 98 -6.65 -11.48 -6.26
C GLY A 98 -5.43 -10.67 -6.70
N GLY A 99 -4.80 -9.96 -5.76
CA GLY A 99 -3.63 -9.12 -6.03
C GLY A 99 -3.94 -7.74 -6.64
N ASN A 100 -5.20 -7.44 -7.00
CA ASN A 100 -5.57 -6.17 -7.62
C ASN A 100 -5.89 -5.04 -6.62
N HIS A 101 -5.74 -5.30 -5.32
CA HIS A 101 -5.84 -4.27 -4.29
C HIS A 101 -4.61 -4.36 -3.37
N ILE A 102 -3.79 -3.32 -3.39
CA ILE A 102 -2.61 -3.16 -2.53
C ILE A 102 -2.83 -1.94 -1.62
N MET A 103 -2.69 -2.11 -0.32
CA MET A 103 -2.67 -1.02 0.65
C MET A 103 -1.29 -0.94 1.29
N VAL A 104 -0.71 0.25 1.30
CA VAL A 104 0.55 0.53 1.98
C VAL A 104 0.25 1.50 3.12
N SER A 105 0.63 1.15 4.34
CA SER A 105 0.34 1.90 5.54
C SER A 105 1.60 2.09 6.38
N ASP A 106 1.75 3.26 6.97
CA ASP A 106 2.81 3.58 7.92
C ASP A 106 2.29 4.38 9.13
N GLN A 107 3.12 4.53 10.15
CA GLN A 107 2.92 5.26 11.41
C GLN A 107 3.87 6.47 11.55
N GLY A 108 4.35 7.00 10.43
CA GLY A 108 5.16 8.22 10.36
C GLY A 108 4.36 9.49 10.69
N PRO A 109 4.94 10.69 10.45
CA PRO A 109 4.21 11.96 10.56
C PRO A 109 3.01 12.08 9.62
N GLY A 110 3.00 11.34 8.51
CA GLY A 110 1.96 11.37 7.49
C GLY A 110 2.11 12.51 6.47
N ILE A 111 1.21 12.56 5.48
CA ILE A 111 1.20 13.58 4.43
C ILE A 111 0.28 14.74 4.85
N GLY A 112 0.88 15.91 5.12
CA GLY A 112 0.18 17.09 5.60
C GLY A 112 -0.88 17.65 4.64
N ASP A 113 -0.57 17.74 3.34
CA ASP A 113 -1.49 18.18 2.30
C ASP A 113 -1.53 17.14 1.17
N LYS A 114 -2.55 16.28 1.21
CA LYS A 114 -2.71 15.13 0.30
C LYS A 114 -3.04 15.57 -1.12
N GLU A 115 -3.76 16.67 -1.28
CA GLU A 115 -4.08 17.24 -2.58
C GLU A 115 -2.82 17.79 -3.26
N LYS A 116 -1.92 18.42 -2.49
CA LYS A 116 -0.62 18.86 -3.00
C LYS A 116 0.34 17.71 -3.26
N ALA A 117 0.26 16.61 -2.50
CA ALA A 117 1.14 15.46 -2.68
C ALA A 117 1.03 14.79 -4.06
N VAL A 118 -0.13 14.91 -4.71
CA VAL A 118 -0.35 14.40 -6.07
C VAL A 118 -0.09 15.44 -7.17
N LEU A 119 0.35 16.66 -6.82
CA LEU A 119 0.72 17.68 -7.79
C LEU A 119 2.18 17.51 -8.25
N PRO A 120 2.48 17.75 -9.53
CA PRO A 120 3.85 17.72 -10.03
C PRO A 120 4.78 18.67 -9.26
N GLY A 121 5.95 18.18 -8.86
CA GLY A 121 7.01 18.97 -8.23
C GLY A 121 6.87 19.13 -6.71
N TYR A 122 5.83 18.57 -6.08
CA TYR A 122 5.73 18.55 -4.62
C TYR A 122 6.59 17.44 -4.02
N THR A 123 7.44 17.78 -3.04
CA THR A 123 8.31 16.79 -2.38
C THR A 123 8.65 17.16 -0.95
N SER A 124 8.67 16.17 -0.08
CA SER A 124 9.20 16.25 1.30
C SER A 124 10.62 15.69 1.44
N ALA A 125 11.31 15.40 0.33
CA ALA A 125 12.64 14.77 0.36
C ALA A 125 13.73 15.65 0.99
N THR A 126 14.36 15.14 2.05
CA THR A 126 15.59 15.73 2.60
C THR A 126 16.80 15.45 1.68
N SER A 127 17.86 16.26 1.79
CA SER A 127 19.07 16.15 0.94
C SER A 127 19.73 14.78 0.97
N THR A 128 19.70 14.10 2.12
CA THR A 128 20.25 12.75 2.31
C THR A 128 19.41 11.68 1.61
N MET A 129 18.08 11.84 1.57
CA MET A 129 17.17 10.93 0.88
C MET A 129 17.34 10.98 -0.64
N LYS A 130 17.67 12.16 -1.20
CA LYS A 130 17.88 12.38 -2.65
C LYS A 130 19.01 11.55 -3.26
N GLN A 131 19.91 10.97 -2.44
CA GLN A 131 20.98 10.10 -2.91
C GLN A 131 20.50 8.68 -3.24
N TYR A 132 19.36 8.25 -2.71
CA TYR A 132 18.86 6.87 -2.82
C TYR A 132 17.66 6.70 -3.75
N ILE A 133 17.14 7.80 -4.31
CA ILE A 133 15.90 7.83 -5.08
C ILE A 133 16.09 8.63 -6.38
N ARG A 134 15.37 8.26 -7.44
CA ARG A 134 15.42 8.98 -8.73
C ARG A 134 14.22 9.89 -8.86
N GLY A 135 14.43 11.17 -9.17
CA GLY A 135 13.34 12.09 -9.50
C GLY A 135 12.52 12.49 -8.28
N VAL A 136 12.77 13.68 -7.75
CA VAL A 136 12.14 14.14 -6.51
C VAL A 136 10.82 14.85 -6.85
N GLY A 137 9.68 14.34 -6.35
CA GLY A 137 8.37 15.00 -6.44
C GLY A 137 7.51 14.72 -7.67
N SER A 138 7.78 13.60 -8.37
CA SER A 138 6.99 13.15 -9.53
C SER A 138 6.23 11.83 -9.31
N GLY A 139 6.56 11.07 -8.27
CA GLY A 139 6.09 9.68 -8.11
C GLY A 139 4.57 9.55 -8.00
N LEU A 140 3.93 10.28 -7.08
CA LEU A 140 2.46 10.22 -6.93
C LEU A 140 1.69 10.71 -8.17
N PRO A 141 2.06 11.81 -8.86
CA PRO A 141 1.48 12.16 -10.16
C PRO A 141 1.57 11.02 -11.19
N ILE A 142 2.74 10.40 -11.35
CA ILE A 142 2.96 9.30 -12.30
C ILE A 142 2.13 8.07 -11.91
N VAL A 143 2.07 7.74 -10.61
CA VAL A 143 1.24 6.65 -10.10
C VAL A 143 -0.22 6.89 -10.43
N LYS A 144 -0.74 8.11 -10.19
CA LYS A 144 -2.12 8.49 -10.49
C LYS A 144 -2.42 8.34 -11.98
N GLU A 145 -1.55 8.82 -12.87
CA GLU A 145 -1.73 8.68 -14.31
C GLU A 145 -1.69 7.21 -14.75
N THR A 146 -0.68 6.46 -14.31
CA THR A 146 -0.47 5.06 -14.71
C THR A 146 -1.60 4.15 -14.22
N ILE A 147 -2.09 4.34 -13.00
CA ILE A 147 -3.16 3.50 -12.45
C ILE A 147 -4.51 3.83 -13.11
N THR A 148 -4.76 5.11 -13.41
CA THR A 148 -5.95 5.54 -14.14
C THR A 148 -5.97 4.94 -15.54
N PHE A 149 -4.83 4.95 -16.25
CA PHE A 149 -4.69 4.29 -17.56
C PHE A 149 -4.96 2.78 -17.48
N SER A 150 -4.63 2.14 -16.36
CA SER A 150 -4.88 0.72 -16.10
C SER A 150 -6.33 0.43 -15.65
N GLY A 151 -7.24 1.41 -15.69
CA GLY A 151 -8.63 1.25 -15.24
C GLY A 151 -8.77 1.14 -13.72
N GLY A 152 -7.79 1.63 -12.97
CA GLY A 152 -7.76 1.64 -11.52
C GLY A 152 -7.81 3.04 -10.92
N PHE A 153 -7.64 3.10 -9.60
CA PHE A 153 -7.54 4.34 -8.85
C PHE A 153 -6.60 4.20 -7.66
N ILE A 154 -6.11 5.35 -7.21
CA ILE A 154 -5.33 5.53 -5.98
C ILE A 154 -6.14 6.38 -5.00
N ASP A 155 -6.13 5.97 -3.74
CA ASP A 155 -6.65 6.75 -2.61
C ASP A 155 -5.54 6.96 -1.57
N ILE A 156 -5.52 8.15 -0.95
CA ILE A 156 -4.54 8.52 0.08
C ILE A 156 -5.32 9.05 1.27
N SER A 157 -5.17 8.42 2.43
CA SER A 157 -5.85 8.78 3.66
C SER A 157 -4.90 8.81 4.86
N ASP A 158 -5.33 9.46 5.94
CA ASP A 158 -4.59 9.41 7.20
C ASP A 158 -4.77 8.06 7.87
N ASN A 159 -3.69 7.54 8.44
CA ASN A 159 -3.78 6.35 9.26
C ASN A 159 -4.32 6.70 10.66
N ILE A 160 -4.94 5.73 11.33
CA ILE A 160 -5.55 5.94 12.64
C ILE A 160 -4.45 6.34 13.63
N ARG A 161 -4.59 7.53 14.24
CA ARG A 161 -3.63 8.26 15.10
C ARG A 161 -2.56 9.06 14.34
N ARG A 162 -1.79 8.44 13.44
CA ARG A 162 -0.69 9.09 12.70
C ARG A 162 -0.26 8.27 11.48
N GLY A 163 0.36 8.89 10.50
CA GLY A 163 0.92 8.24 9.31
C GLY A 163 -0.03 8.28 8.12
N THR A 164 0.27 7.53 7.08
CA THR A 164 -0.50 7.55 5.83
C THR A 164 -0.92 6.15 5.42
N VAL A 165 -2.07 6.05 4.74
CA VAL A 165 -2.53 4.86 4.05
C VAL A 165 -2.70 5.20 2.58
N ILE A 166 -1.97 4.50 1.72
CA ILE A 166 -2.11 4.58 0.27
C ILE A 166 -2.77 3.30 -0.22
N SER A 167 -3.92 3.41 -0.86
CA SER A 167 -4.70 2.28 -1.39
C SER A 167 -4.73 2.33 -2.92
N LEU A 168 -4.18 1.29 -3.55
CA LEU A 168 -4.24 1.07 -4.99
C LEU A 168 -5.26 0.01 -5.33
N LYS A 169 -6.13 0.28 -6.29
CA LYS A 169 -7.12 -0.69 -6.78
C LYS A 169 -7.16 -0.66 -8.30
N ILE A 170 -7.12 -1.82 -8.92
CA ILE A 170 -7.46 -1.99 -10.34
C ILE A 170 -8.78 -2.77 -10.43
N GLY A 171 -9.71 -2.26 -11.24
CA GLY A 171 -10.95 -2.99 -11.52
C GLY A 171 -10.60 -4.32 -12.16
N SER A 172 -11.07 -5.43 -11.57
CA SER A 172 -10.94 -6.73 -12.24
C SER A 172 -11.75 -6.67 -13.54
N PRO A 173 -11.18 -7.03 -14.71
CA PRO A 173 -11.98 -7.21 -15.92
C PRO A 173 -13.06 -8.28 -15.62
N GLY A 174 -14.31 -7.85 -15.46
CA GLY A 174 -15.43 -8.72 -15.06
C GLY A 174 -16.11 -8.40 -13.72
N GLN A 175 -15.70 -7.36 -13.00
CA GLN A 175 -16.54 -6.73 -11.99
C GLN A 175 -17.13 -5.46 -12.61
N GLU A 176 -18.24 -5.61 -13.33
CA GLU A 176 -19.10 -4.47 -13.65
C GLU A 176 -19.34 -3.71 -12.35
N SER A 177 -19.02 -2.42 -12.36
CA SER A 177 -19.54 -1.49 -11.38
C SER A 177 -21.05 -1.68 -11.35
N VAL A 178 -21.58 -2.28 -10.29
CA VAL A 178 -22.99 -2.12 -9.95
C VAL A 178 -23.12 -0.65 -9.53
N SER A 179 -23.16 0.23 -10.52
CA SER A 179 -23.78 1.54 -10.38
C SER A 179 -25.15 1.25 -9.81
N ALA A 180 -25.44 1.77 -8.62
CA ALA A 180 -26.77 1.76 -8.07
C ALA A 180 -27.76 2.16 -9.18
N PRO A 181 -28.83 1.39 -9.42
CA PRO A 181 -29.77 1.76 -10.46
C PRO A 181 -30.44 3.06 -10.05
N ASP A 182 -30.11 4.15 -10.74
CA ASP A 182 -31.04 5.23 -10.97
C ASP A 182 -32.21 4.63 -11.75
N THR A 183 -33.29 4.30 -11.05
CA THR A 183 -34.60 4.14 -11.67
C THR A 183 -35.60 4.99 -10.92
N ILE A 184 -35.80 6.18 -11.47
CA ILE A 184 -37.01 6.97 -11.40
C ILE A 184 -38.19 6.05 -11.76
N MET A 185 -39.15 5.89 -10.84
CA MET A 185 -40.59 5.80 -11.16
C MET A 185 -41.39 5.97 -9.87
N ALA A 186 -41.71 7.22 -9.53
CA ALA A 186 -42.82 7.52 -8.64
C ALA A 186 -44.11 7.09 -9.34
N ALA A 187 -44.66 5.96 -8.91
CA ALA A 187 -46.03 5.58 -9.26
C ALA A 187 -47.00 6.40 -8.42
N SER A 188 -47.90 7.15 -9.07
CA SER A 188 -49.19 7.55 -8.49
C SER A 188 -50.16 7.95 -9.59
N PRO A 189 -51.15 7.11 -9.93
CA PRO A 189 -52.47 7.58 -10.33
C PRO A 189 -53.49 7.25 -9.22
N GLY A 190 -54.00 8.30 -8.58
CA GLY A 190 -55.36 8.47 -8.02
C GLY A 190 -55.93 7.47 -7.01
N LEU A 191 -56.35 7.98 -5.84
CA LEU A 191 -57.76 8.07 -5.39
C LEU A 191 -57.81 8.63 -3.96
N SER A 192 -58.62 9.67 -3.73
CA SER A 192 -58.80 10.33 -2.43
C SER A 192 -59.76 9.54 -1.53
N PRO A 193 -59.63 9.64 -0.18
CA PRO A 193 -60.48 8.90 0.77
C PRO A 193 -61.97 9.31 0.84
N GLU A 194 -62.46 10.22 -0.02
CA GLU A 194 -63.83 10.77 0.10
C GLU A 194 -64.90 10.08 -0.76
N GLU A 195 -64.56 9.10 -1.60
CA GLU A 195 -65.54 8.46 -2.51
C GLU A 195 -65.99 7.04 -2.08
N MET A 196 -65.58 6.54 -0.92
CA MET A 196 -65.87 5.15 -0.50
C MET A 196 -67.10 4.97 0.40
N GLU A 197 -67.88 6.02 0.69
CA GLU A 197 -69.02 5.92 1.62
C GLU A 197 -70.34 6.52 1.10
N LYS A 198 -70.72 6.20 -0.15
CA LYS A 198 -72.10 6.44 -0.62
C LYS A 198 -72.65 5.39 -1.58
N LYS A 199 -72.37 4.12 -1.30
CA LYS A 199 -72.99 2.98 -2.00
C LYS A 199 -73.36 1.80 -1.10
N LEU A 200 -73.78 2.08 0.13
CA LEU A 200 -74.54 1.11 0.94
C LEU A 200 -75.51 1.78 1.94
N SER A 201 -76.40 2.65 1.44
CA SER A 201 -77.75 2.91 2.00
C SER A 201 -78.49 3.94 1.14
#